data_AF-A0A7V2DFZ0-F1
#
_entry.id   AF-A0A7V2DFZ0-F1
#
_cell.length_a   1.000
_cell.length_b   1.000
_cell.length_c   1.000
_cell.angle_alpha   90.00
_cell.angle_beta   90.00
_cell.angle_gamma   90.00
#
_symmetry.space_group_name_H-M   'P 1'
#
loop_
_entity.id
_entity.type
_entity.pdbx_description
1 polymer ?
#
loop_
_entity_poly.entity_id
_entity_poly.type
_entity_poly.pdbx_seq_one_letter_code
_entity_poly.pdbx_strand_id
1 'polypeptide(L)'
;MKFDGNAFIHSTLEDGYDFFITDRWKKKRHFKISTFPIPVGFLSEAIEVVKGPGKEPYRFEVISDFDADPEQAELLLKAKIKKGVNRQHLVRDGNRLWICDDRILRGRITSNDDFSDTRFDLMLIVDGRRITIEMFCLMLEEYEGWNFKLTIRDPSEDDD
;
A
#
# COMPACT_ATOMS: atom_id res chain seq x y z
N MET A 1 -18.36 -7.78 9.69
CA MET A 1 -17.72 -8.11 11.00
C MET A 1 -18.49 -9.23 11.65
N LYS A 2 -17.82 -10.35 11.96
CA LYS A 2 -18.41 -11.52 12.64
C LYS A 2 -17.67 -11.75 13.95
N PHE A 3 -18.39 -12.09 15.01
CA PHE A 3 -17.79 -12.47 16.30
C PHE A 3 -17.78 -13.99 16.40
N ASP A 4 -16.62 -14.61 16.59
CA ASP A 4 -16.47 -16.08 16.65
C ASP A 4 -16.45 -16.65 18.07
N GLY A 5 -16.65 -15.80 19.09
CA GLY A 5 -16.56 -16.16 20.50
C GLY A 5 -15.31 -15.61 21.19
N ASN A 6 -14.20 -15.42 20.45
CA ASN A 6 -12.93 -14.92 21.00
C ASN A 6 -12.35 -13.72 20.23
N ALA A 7 -12.67 -13.56 18.95
CA ALA A 7 -12.17 -12.50 18.09
C ALA A 7 -13.27 -11.91 17.20
N PHE A 8 -13.06 -10.66 16.81
CA PHE A 8 -13.82 -10.05 15.73
C PHE A 8 -13.10 -10.32 14.41
N ILE A 9 -13.76 -11.02 13.50
CA ILE A 9 -13.29 -11.27 12.14
C ILE A 9 -13.85 -10.16 11.24
N HIS A 10 -12.95 -9.43 10.59
CA HIS A 10 -13.27 -8.39 9.63
C HIS A 10 -12.45 -8.59 8.35
N SER A 11 -13.09 -8.43 7.19
CA SER A 11 -12.42 -8.42 5.89
C SER A 11 -12.90 -7.22 5.10
N THR A 12 -12.03 -6.23 4.91
CA THR A 12 -12.34 -5.05 4.09
C THR A 12 -12.72 -5.44 2.66
N LEU A 13 -12.08 -6.46 2.08
CA LEU A 13 -12.38 -6.92 0.72
C LEU A 13 -13.78 -7.52 0.58
N GLU A 14 -14.30 -8.16 1.63
CA GLU A 14 -15.62 -8.80 1.62
C GLU A 14 -16.73 -7.85 2.07
N ASP A 15 -16.51 -7.16 3.20
CA ASP A 15 -17.52 -6.35 3.90
C ASP A 15 -17.48 -4.86 3.50
N GLY A 16 -16.40 -4.40 2.86
CA GLY A 16 -16.21 -2.99 2.53
C GLY A 16 -17.13 -2.48 1.41
N TYR A 17 -17.41 -1.17 1.45
CA TYR A 17 -18.14 -0.50 0.37
C TYR A 17 -17.20 -0.19 -0.80
N ASP A 18 -17.77 -0.06 -1.99
CA ASP A 18 -17.00 0.20 -3.21
C ASP A 18 -16.66 1.69 -3.38
N PHE A 19 -15.38 1.99 -3.59
CA PHE A 19 -14.88 3.31 -3.91
C PHE A 19 -14.09 3.28 -5.22
N PHE A 20 -14.42 4.17 -6.15
CA PHE A 20 -13.76 4.27 -7.45
C PHE A 20 -13.05 5.61 -7.60
N ILE A 21 -11.81 5.57 -8.08
CA ILE A 21 -11.02 6.77 -8.33
C ILE A 21 -10.26 6.62 -9.66
N THR A 22 -10.04 7.72 -10.36
CA THR A 22 -9.18 7.75 -11.55
C THR A 22 -7.88 8.44 -11.19
N ASP A 23 -6.76 7.77 -11.45
CA ASP A 23 -5.43 8.36 -11.23
C ASP A 23 -5.02 9.34 -12.35
N ARG A 24 -3.87 9.99 -12.18
CA ARG A 24 -3.35 11.02 -13.09
C ARG A 24 -3.03 10.47 -14.48
N TRP A 25 -2.83 9.16 -14.60
CA TRP A 25 -2.62 8.45 -15.86
C TRP A 25 -3.93 7.92 -16.46
N LYS A 26 -5.08 8.39 -15.97
CA LYS A 26 -6.43 8.01 -16.45
C LYS A 26 -6.78 6.54 -16.21
N LYS A 27 -6.04 5.83 -15.35
CA LYS A 27 -6.39 4.47 -14.96
C LYS A 27 -7.46 4.53 -13.87
N LYS A 28 -8.59 3.86 -14.13
CA LYS A 28 -9.63 3.63 -13.12
C LYS A 28 -9.14 2.61 -12.11
N ARG A 29 -9.33 2.92 -10.83
CA ARG A 29 -8.95 2.13 -9.67
C ARG A 29 -10.21 1.83 -8.88
N HIS A 30 -10.29 0.63 -8.32
CA HIS A 30 -11.40 0.17 -7.49
C HIS A 30 -10.85 -0.24 -6.14
N PHE A 31 -11.39 0.34 -5.07
CA PHE A 31 -11.06 0.04 -3.70
C PHE A 31 -12.28 -0.47 -2.97
N LYS A 32 -12.04 -1.36 -2.01
CA LYS A 32 -12.96 -1.65 -0.92
C LYS A 32 -12.53 -0.86 0.31
N ILE A 33 -13.48 -0.17 0.95
CA ILE A 33 -13.22 0.64 2.15
C ILE A 33 -14.05 0.12 3.31
N SER A 34 -13.42 -0.01 4.47
CA SER A 34 -14.12 -0.27 5.73
C SER A 34 -13.53 0.53 6.88
N THR A 35 -14.34 0.75 7.93
CA THR A 35 -13.90 1.37 9.17
C THR A 35 -14.40 0.54 10.34
N PHE A 36 -13.51 0.21 11.26
CA PHE A 36 -13.81 -0.65 12.40
C PHE A 36 -13.01 -0.23 13.65
N PRO A 37 -13.57 -0.46 14.85
CA PRO A 37 -12.91 -0.08 16.09
C PRO A 37 -11.66 -0.92 16.36
N ILE A 38 -10.63 -0.28 16.90
CA ILE A 38 -9.40 -0.86 17.43
C ILE A 38 -9.15 -0.29 18.84
N PRO A 39 -8.22 -0.83 19.65
CA PRO A 39 -8.03 -0.36 21.03
C PRO A 39 -7.71 1.14 21.19
N VAL A 40 -7.15 1.76 20.15
CA VAL A 40 -6.71 3.16 20.15
C VAL A 40 -7.64 4.10 19.39
N GLY A 41 -8.79 3.62 18.88
CA GLY A 41 -9.73 4.44 18.10
C GLY A 41 -10.44 3.65 17.01
N PHE A 42 -10.58 4.22 15.82
CA PHE A 42 -11.08 3.57 14.61
C PHE A 42 -9.99 3.46 13.56
N LEU A 43 -9.86 2.28 12.96
CA LEU A 43 -9.04 2.05 11.77
C LEU A 43 -9.93 2.13 10.53
N SER A 44 -9.64 3.08 9.65
CA SER A 44 -10.21 3.15 8.30
C SER A 44 -9.21 2.57 7.31
N GLU A 45 -9.58 1.46 6.66
CA GLU A 45 -8.74 0.73 5.71
C GLU A 45 -9.33 0.80 4.30
N ALA A 46 -8.46 0.97 3.31
CA ALA A 46 -8.77 0.80 1.90
C ALA A 46 -7.85 -0.24 1.25
N ILE A 47 -8.43 -1.22 0.54
CA ILE A 47 -7.69 -2.23 -0.23
C ILE A 47 -8.12 -2.17 -1.70
N GLU A 48 -7.15 -2.03 -2.62
CA GLU A 48 -7.43 -2.07 -4.07
C GLU A 48 -7.90 -3.47 -4.49
N VAL A 49 -8.99 -3.52 -5.24
CA VAL A 49 -9.48 -4.76 -5.86
C VAL A 49 -8.66 -4.99 -7.13
N VAL A 50 -7.64 -5.83 -7.02
CA VAL A 50 -6.78 -6.21 -8.14
C VAL A 50 -7.18 -7.58 -8.71
N LYS A 51 -7.04 -7.72 -10.03
CA LYS A 51 -7.25 -8.98 -10.75
C LYS A 51 -6.06 -9.27 -11.66
N GLY A 52 -5.64 -10.53 -11.67
CA GLY A 52 -4.58 -11.06 -12.54
C GLY A 52 -3.23 -11.20 -11.83
N PRO A 53 -2.36 -12.07 -12.38
CA PRO A 53 -1.08 -12.42 -11.76
C PRO A 53 -0.13 -11.23 -11.67
N GLY A 54 0.67 -11.18 -10.60
CA GLY A 54 1.75 -10.19 -10.41
C GLY A 54 1.28 -8.76 -10.13
N LYS A 55 -0.02 -8.54 -9.85
CA LYS A 55 -0.54 -7.27 -9.36
C LYS A 55 -0.78 -7.36 -7.88
N GLU A 56 -0.19 -6.44 -7.14
CA GLU A 56 -0.39 -6.33 -5.71
C GLU A 56 -1.33 -5.17 -5.40
N PRO A 57 -2.25 -5.33 -4.44
CA PRO A 57 -3.20 -4.29 -4.11
C PRO A 57 -2.48 -3.11 -3.44
N TYR A 58 -2.83 -1.90 -3.83
CA TYR A 58 -2.57 -0.73 -2.97
C TYR A 58 -3.38 -0.90 -1.68
N ARG A 59 -2.76 -0.56 -0.55
CA ARG A 59 -3.41 -0.54 0.76
C ARG A 59 -3.14 0.81 1.42
N PHE A 60 -4.18 1.39 2.02
CA PHE A 60 -4.10 2.65 2.75
C PHE A 60 -4.85 2.52 4.07
N GLU A 61 -4.29 3.10 5.13
CA GLU A 61 -4.82 3.04 6.48
C GLU A 61 -4.77 4.45 7.10
N VAL A 62 -5.78 4.77 7.92
CA VAL A 62 -5.85 5.96 8.77
C VAL A 62 -6.41 5.52 10.12
N ILE A 63 -5.75 5.94 11.21
CA ILE A 63 -6.28 5.80 12.57
C ILE A 63 -6.90 7.14 12.98
N SER A 64 -8.09 7.08 13.57
CA SER A 64 -8.82 8.23 14.09
C SER A 64 -9.28 7.96 15.53
N ASP A 65 -9.37 9.00 16.35
CA ASP A 65 -9.83 8.89 17.73
C ASP A 65 -11.32 8.51 17.81
N PHE A 66 -11.78 8.04 18.98
CA PHE A 66 -13.17 7.59 19.15
C PHE A 66 -14.20 8.71 19.03
N ASP A 67 -13.80 9.95 19.27
CA ASP A 67 -14.61 11.16 19.15
C ASP A 67 -14.38 11.90 17.83
N ALA A 68 -13.56 11.34 16.94
CA ALA A 68 -13.33 11.92 15.62
C ALA A 68 -14.60 11.96 14.78
N ASP A 69 -14.72 13.01 13.96
CA ASP A 69 -15.78 13.12 12.97
C ASP A 69 -15.60 12.02 11.90
N PRO A 70 -16.55 11.08 11.76
CA PRO A 70 -16.44 9.99 10.79
C PRO A 70 -16.28 10.48 9.35
N GLU A 71 -16.91 11.59 8.99
CA GLU A 71 -16.78 12.16 7.64
C GLU A 71 -15.36 12.68 7.39
N GLN A 72 -14.73 13.28 8.40
CA GLN A 72 -13.35 13.76 8.30
C GLN A 72 -12.36 12.61 8.18
N ALA A 73 -12.51 11.54 8.97
CA ALA A 73 -11.67 10.35 8.87
C ALA A 73 -11.75 9.71 7.47
N GLU A 74 -12.95 9.64 6.89
CA GLU A 74 -13.17 9.15 5.54
C GLU A 74 -12.53 10.06 4.47
N LEU A 75 -12.64 11.39 4.64
CA LEU A 75 -11.99 12.36 3.74
C LEU A 75 -10.46 12.24 3.78
N LEU A 76 -9.87 12.03 4.96
CA LEU A 76 -8.43 11.80 5.12
C LEU A 76 -8.00 10.53 4.38
N LEU A 77 -8.72 9.41 4.57
CA LEU A 77 -8.43 8.17 3.86
C LEU A 77 -8.52 8.35 2.33
N LYS A 78 -9.57 9.01 1.83
CA LYS A 78 -9.72 9.29 0.39
C LYS A 78 -8.63 10.20 -0.14
N ALA A 79 -8.19 11.20 0.64
CA ALA A 79 -7.06 12.05 0.29
C ALA A 79 -5.75 11.24 0.21
N LYS A 80 -5.51 10.34 1.18
CA LYS A 80 -4.35 9.44 1.20
C LYS A 80 -4.35 8.49 0.00
N ILE A 81 -5.50 7.88 -0.34
CA ILE A 81 -5.67 7.07 -1.56
C ILE A 81 -5.30 7.91 -2.79
N LYS A 82 -5.89 9.11 -2.94
CA LYS A 82 -5.64 9.98 -4.08
C LYS A 82 -4.17 10.38 -4.19
N LYS A 83 -3.51 10.70 -3.07
CA LYS A 83 -2.08 11.02 -3.01
C LYS A 83 -1.25 9.82 -3.46
N GLY A 84 -1.51 8.64 -2.89
CA GLY A 84 -0.78 7.41 -3.18
C GLY A 84 -0.92 6.94 -4.64
N VAL A 85 -2.14 6.86 -5.18
CA VAL A 85 -2.34 6.37 -6.56
C VAL A 85 -1.86 7.36 -7.63
N ASN A 86 -1.54 8.60 -7.27
CA ASN A 86 -0.98 9.61 -8.16
C ASN A 86 0.55 9.76 -8.03
N ARG A 87 1.18 8.97 -7.17
CA ARG A 87 2.64 8.84 -7.07
C ARG A 87 3.10 7.67 -7.93
N GLN A 88 4.30 7.80 -8.48
CA GLN A 88 4.99 6.75 -9.21
C GLN A 88 6.44 6.81 -8.79
N HIS A 89 6.92 5.70 -8.25
CA HIS A 89 8.29 5.51 -7.79
C HIS A 89 9.09 4.61 -8.72
N LEU A 90 8.41 3.88 -9.62
CA LEU A 90 9.03 2.95 -10.55
C LEU A 90 8.82 3.36 -12.01
N VAL A 91 9.92 3.31 -12.76
CA VAL A 91 9.93 3.41 -14.23
C VAL A 91 10.29 2.04 -14.81
N ARG A 92 9.64 1.67 -15.91
CA ARG A 92 9.95 0.44 -16.64
C ARG A 92 10.56 0.78 -17.99
N ASP A 93 11.72 0.21 -18.26
CA ASP A 93 12.36 0.24 -19.58
C ASP A 93 12.61 -1.20 -20.06
N GLY A 94 11.80 -1.65 -21.01
CA GLY A 94 11.77 -3.03 -21.46
C GLY A 94 11.52 -4.03 -20.31
N ASN A 95 12.53 -4.84 -20.01
CA ASN A 95 12.49 -5.82 -18.92
C ASN A 95 13.11 -5.31 -17.61
N ARG A 96 13.69 -4.10 -17.60
CA ARG A 96 14.29 -3.51 -16.40
C ARG A 96 13.31 -2.57 -15.72
N LEU A 97 13.43 -2.52 -14.40
CA LEU A 97 12.65 -1.67 -13.51
C LEU A 97 13.65 -0.79 -12.75
N TRP A 98 13.33 0.49 -12.61
CA TRP A 98 14.22 1.51 -12.05
C TRP A 98 13.47 2.41 -11.08
N ILE A 99 14.19 3.00 -10.13
CA ILE A 99 13.66 4.06 -9.28
C ILE A 99 13.55 5.33 -10.12
N CYS A 100 12.45 6.07 -10.00
CA CYS A 100 12.26 7.36 -10.69
C CYS A 100 13.40 8.36 -10.41
N ASP A 101 13.56 9.35 -11.29
CA ASP A 101 14.60 10.39 -11.20
C ASP A 101 14.60 11.22 -9.91
N ASP A 102 13.47 11.24 -9.17
CA ASP A 102 13.40 11.88 -7.85
C ASP A 102 14.18 11.11 -6.77
N ARG A 103 14.62 9.88 -7.06
CA ARG A 103 15.40 8.98 -6.20
C ARG A 103 14.67 8.64 -4.90
N ILE A 104 13.33 8.66 -4.92
CA ILE A 104 12.52 8.28 -3.76
C ILE A 104 11.72 7.02 -4.08
N LEU A 105 11.93 5.99 -3.28
CA LEU A 105 11.16 4.75 -3.32
C LEU A 105 10.27 4.66 -2.08
N ARG A 106 8.94 4.68 -2.27
CA ARG A 106 7.97 4.43 -1.20
C ARG A 106 7.14 3.21 -1.53
N GLY A 107 6.85 2.41 -0.51
CA GLY A 107 6.08 1.18 -0.65
C GLY A 107 5.77 0.56 0.69
N ARG A 108 5.27 -0.67 0.66
CA ARG A 108 4.94 -1.45 1.85
C ARG A 108 5.80 -2.70 1.91
N ILE A 109 6.42 -2.95 3.05
CA ILE A 109 7.08 -4.24 3.34
C ILE A 109 5.98 -5.23 3.71
N THR A 110 6.00 -6.42 3.12
CA THR A 110 5.04 -7.49 3.40
C THR A 110 5.74 -8.84 3.36
N SER A 111 5.08 -9.89 3.87
CA SER A 111 5.52 -11.26 3.68
C SER A 111 5.14 -11.79 2.30
N ASN A 112 5.84 -12.83 1.88
CA ASN A 112 5.63 -13.56 0.65
C ASN A 112 5.43 -15.06 0.96
N ASP A 113 4.51 -15.70 0.25
CA ASP A 113 4.24 -17.15 0.39
C ASP A 113 4.78 -17.95 -0.82
N ASP A 114 5.25 -17.28 -1.88
CA ASP A 114 5.78 -17.89 -3.10
C ASP A 114 7.31 -17.71 -3.22
N PHE A 115 8.06 -18.77 -2.93
CA PHE A 115 9.52 -18.78 -2.94
C PHE A 115 10.15 -19.21 -4.27
N SER A 116 9.37 -19.24 -5.36
CA SER A 116 9.86 -19.68 -6.67
C SER A 116 10.93 -18.74 -7.27
N ASP A 117 10.91 -17.46 -6.88
CA ASP A 117 11.74 -16.39 -7.45
C ASP A 117 12.52 -15.56 -6.41
N THR A 118 12.48 -15.95 -5.13
CA THR A 118 13.22 -15.27 -4.06
C THR A 118 13.55 -16.23 -2.92
N ARG A 119 14.67 -15.97 -2.23
CA ARG A 119 15.05 -16.69 -1.01
C ARG A 119 14.55 -16.02 0.29
N PHE A 120 13.87 -14.89 0.17
CA PHE A 120 13.45 -14.08 1.31
C PHE A 120 11.95 -14.22 1.58
N ASP A 121 11.60 -14.30 2.86
CA ASP A 121 10.20 -14.25 3.32
C ASP A 121 9.58 -12.86 3.12
N LEU A 122 10.41 -11.84 2.96
CA LEU A 122 10.01 -10.45 2.79
C LEU A 122 9.98 -10.05 1.32
N MET A 123 9.01 -9.23 0.97
CA MET A 123 8.93 -8.52 -0.31
C MET A 123 8.45 -7.09 -0.10
N LEU A 124 8.65 -6.27 -1.12
CA LEU A 124 8.16 -4.90 -1.17
C LEU A 124 7.00 -4.81 -2.16
N ILE A 125 5.97 -4.06 -1.80
CA ILE A 125 4.93 -3.62 -2.73
C ILE A 125 5.18 -2.15 -3.05
N VAL A 126 5.52 -1.86 -4.29
CA VAL A 126 5.78 -0.51 -4.79
C VAL A 126 4.94 -0.28 -6.04
N ASP A 127 4.21 0.82 -6.10
CA ASP A 127 3.30 1.17 -7.20
C ASP A 127 2.31 0.05 -7.61
N GLY A 128 1.94 -0.84 -6.67
CA GLY A 128 1.08 -1.99 -6.89
C GLY A 128 1.77 -3.17 -7.59
N ARG A 129 3.09 -3.27 -7.45
CA ARG A 129 3.93 -4.36 -7.95
C ARG A 129 4.68 -5.02 -6.81
N ARG A 130 4.75 -6.35 -6.86
CA ARG A 130 5.65 -7.17 -6.05
C ARG A 130 7.09 -6.95 -6.51
N ILE A 131 7.97 -6.62 -5.57
CA ILE A 131 9.40 -6.43 -5.75
C ILE A 131 10.11 -7.33 -4.74
N THR A 132 10.92 -8.28 -5.22
CA THR A 132 11.74 -9.12 -4.34
C THR A 132 12.92 -8.32 -3.78
N ILE A 133 13.54 -8.82 -2.72
CA ILE A 133 14.75 -8.19 -2.15
C ILE A 133 15.88 -8.16 -3.19
N GLU A 134 16.02 -9.21 -3.99
CA GLU A 134 16.99 -9.29 -5.08
C GLU A 134 16.74 -8.21 -6.14
N MET A 135 15.50 -8.02 -6.57
CA MET A 135 15.14 -6.94 -7.50
C MET A 135 15.42 -5.56 -6.91
N PHE A 136 15.14 -5.37 -5.62
CA PHE A 136 15.44 -4.12 -4.92
C PHE A 136 16.94 -3.83 -4.92
N CYS A 137 17.79 -4.82 -4.60
CA CYS A 137 19.24 -4.66 -4.66
C CYS A 137 19.74 -4.30 -6.06
N LEU A 138 19.21 -4.93 -7.12
CA LEU A 138 19.58 -4.60 -8.51
C LEU A 138 19.24 -3.15 -8.87
N MET A 139 18.12 -2.62 -8.36
CA MET A 139 17.77 -1.21 -8.58
C MET A 139 18.71 -0.24 -7.85
N LEU A 140 19.42 -0.70 -6.81
CA LEU A 140 20.37 0.12 -6.06
C LEU A 140 21.78 0.17 -6.70
N GLU A 141 22.08 -0.70 -7.67
CA GLU A 141 23.40 -0.74 -8.31
C GLU A 141 23.77 0.58 -9.00
N GLU A 142 22.80 1.36 -9.46
CA GLU A 142 23.03 2.68 -10.07
C GLU A 142 23.53 3.75 -9.06
N TYR A 143 23.45 3.46 -7.77
CA TYR A 143 23.77 4.38 -6.69
C TYR A 143 25.06 4.00 -5.95
N GLU A 144 25.96 3.26 -6.60
CA GLU A 144 27.27 2.92 -6.02
C GLU A 144 28.03 4.18 -5.56
N GLY A 145 28.46 4.20 -4.29
CA GLY A 145 29.16 5.33 -3.68
C GLY A 145 28.28 6.45 -3.12
N TRP A 146 26.96 6.29 -3.15
CA TRP A 146 26.02 7.30 -2.62
C TRP A 146 25.63 7.02 -1.16
N ASN A 147 25.27 8.07 -0.43
CA ASN A 147 24.70 7.95 0.90
C ASN A 147 23.17 7.72 0.80
N PHE A 148 22.61 6.93 1.73
CA PHE A 148 21.17 6.65 1.75
C PHE A 148 20.55 6.88 3.14
N LYS A 149 19.23 7.07 3.16
CA LYS A 149 18.41 7.11 4.38
C LYS A 149 17.21 6.19 4.19
N LEU A 150 17.03 5.23 5.10
CA LEU A 150 15.84 4.39 5.18
C LEU A 150 14.91 4.93 6.29
N THR A 151 13.61 4.90 6.06
CA THR A 151 12.60 5.27 7.07
C THR A 151 11.48 4.24 7.02
N ILE A 152 11.16 3.67 8.18
CA ILE A 152 10.06 2.72 8.38
C ILE A 152 9.01 3.45 9.21
N ARG A 153 7.74 3.40 8.77
CA ARG A 153 6.60 4.07 9.39
C ARG A 153 5.45 3.08 9.55
N ASP A 154 4.58 3.34 10.51
CA ASP A 154 3.31 2.62 10.61
C ASP A 154 2.44 2.91 9.37
N PRO A 155 1.68 1.94 8.82
CA PRO A 155 0.83 2.15 7.65
C PRO A 155 -0.21 3.27 7.82
N SER A 156 -0.62 3.56 9.05
CA SER A 156 -1.58 4.63 9.37
C SER A 156 -0.97 6.03 9.30
N GLU A 157 0.36 6.18 9.46
CA GLU A 157 1.05 7.47 9.38
C GLU A 157 1.06 8.04 7.96
N ASP A 158 1.09 9.36 7.86
CA ASP A 158 1.20 10.05 6.58
C ASP A 158 2.65 10.11 6.05
N ASP A 159 2.75 10.00 4.74
CA ASP A 159 3.99 10.02 3.97
C ASP A 159 4.20 11.40 3.32
N ASP A 160 4.34 12.43 4.17
CA ASP A 160 4.90 13.72 3.76
C ASP A 160 6.36 13.57 3.30
#